data_AF-A0A9J7BZ02-F1
#
_entry.id   AF-A0A9J7BZ02-F1
#
_cell.length_a   1.000
_cell.length_b   1.000
_cell.length_c   1.000
_cell.angle_alpha   90.00
_cell.angle_beta   90.00
_cell.angle_gamma   90.00
#
_symmetry.space_group_name_H-M   'P 1'
#
loop_
_entity.id
_entity.type
_entity.pdbx_description
1 polymer ?
#
loop_
_entity_poly.entity_id
_entity_poly.type
_entity_poly.pdbx_seq_one_letter_code
_entity_poly.pdbx_strand_id
1 'polypeptide(L)'
;MIQILAFAALAFYFGRWRAAVRRRNNQTWDSLLARLRPDWSARELSDQFLWKEGVNATPDDAWQRMEGPRGLWVMYQNSRVMLEMADFAARHDAGVDRLVIETLRSDAMQIRVCVLMALGQYGFTKASEGVRVNAFRAAALYAGMAARLTALLQDHAAGILPDFVAAM
;
A
#
# COMPACT_ATOMS: atom_id res chain seq x y z
N MET A 1 36.56 -16.78 -0.20
CA MET A 1 35.12 -16.91 -0.55
C MET A 1 34.21 -16.03 0.30
N ILE A 2 34.21 -16.15 1.64
CA ILE A 2 33.31 -15.37 2.52
C ILE A 2 33.49 -13.85 2.38
N GLN A 3 34.73 -13.37 2.25
CA GLN A 3 35.02 -11.94 2.06
C GLN A 3 34.41 -11.40 0.75
N ILE A 4 34.49 -12.15 -0.35
CA ILE A 4 33.92 -11.75 -1.66
C ILE A 4 32.40 -11.63 -1.55
N LEU A 5 31.74 -12.59 -0.88
CA LEU A 5 30.31 -12.53 -0.60
C LEU A 5 29.93 -11.35 0.29
N ALA A 6 30.73 -11.06 1.33
CA ALA A 6 30.51 -9.92 2.21
C ALA A 6 30.63 -8.58 1.45
N PHE A 7 31.66 -8.42 0.62
CA PHE A 7 31.83 -7.24 -0.23
C PHE A 7 30.69 -7.09 -1.25
N ALA A 8 30.26 -8.18 -1.88
CA ALA A 8 29.13 -8.17 -2.80
C ALA A 8 27.82 -7.75 -2.11
N ALA A 9 27.56 -8.27 -0.90
CA ALA A 9 26.39 -7.91 -0.11
C ALA A 9 26.41 -6.43 0.32
N LEU A 10 27.56 -5.92 0.77
CA LEU A 10 27.76 -4.52 1.12
C LEU A 10 27.59 -3.59 -0.08
N ALA A 11 28.19 -3.93 -1.22
CA ALA A 11 28.05 -3.15 -2.46
C ALA A 11 26.59 -3.14 -2.95
N PHE A 12 25.89 -4.27 -2.88
CA PHE A 12 24.47 -4.36 -3.21
C PHE A 12 23.60 -3.54 -2.26
N TYR A 13 23.87 -3.61 -0.95
CA TYR A 13 23.18 -2.82 0.07
C TYR A 13 23.38 -1.33 -0.15
N PHE A 14 24.63 -0.88 -0.34
CA PHE A 14 24.97 0.52 -0.61
C PHE A 14 24.36 1.02 -1.92
N GLY A 15 24.39 0.19 -2.98
CA GLY A 15 23.76 0.50 -4.25
C GLY A 15 22.24 0.71 -4.09
N ARG A 16 21.57 -0.20 -3.38
CA ARG A 16 20.14 -0.05 -3.04
C ARG A 16 19.86 1.18 -2.20
N TRP A 17 20.68 1.45 -1.19
CA TRP A 17 20.54 2.63 -0.32
C TRP A 17 20.66 3.90 -1.14
N ARG A 18 21.73 4.05 -1.92
CA ARG A 18 21.99 5.25 -2.72
C ARG A 18 20.90 5.46 -3.76
N ALA A 19 20.41 4.38 -4.39
CA ALA A 19 19.26 4.45 -5.29
C ALA A 19 17.95 4.81 -4.56
N ALA A 20 17.75 4.38 -3.31
CA ALA A 20 16.58 4.75 -2.51
C ALA A 20 16.64 6.22 -2.08
N VAL A 21 17.80 6.72 -1.64
CA VAL A 21 18.02 8.13 -1.30
C VAL A 21 17.86 9.01 -2.52
N ARG A 22 18.48 8.66 -3.65
CA ARG A 22 18.35 9.43 -4.90
C ARG A 22 16.90 9.48 -5.40
N ARG A 23 16.17 8.36 -5.27
CA ARG A 23 14.72 8.34 -5.53
C ARG A 23 13.96 9.26 -4.60
N ARG A 24 14.27 9.27 -3.31
CA ARG A 24 13.63 10.16 -2.33
C ARG A 24 13.91 11.64 -2.56
N ASN A 25 15.11 11.99 -3.01
CA ASN A 25 15.49 13.38 -3.29
C ASN A 25 14.90 13.90 -4.60
N ASN A 26 14.67 13.03 -5.58
CA ASN A 26 14.05 13.39 -6.86
C ASN A 26 12.54 13.07 -6.90
N GLN A 27 11.94 12.74 -5.76
CA GLN A 27 10.50 12.47 -5.70
C GLN A 27 9.74 13.77 -5.91
N THR A 28 8.75 13.73 -6.78
CA THR A 28 7.70 14.74 -6.94
C THR A 28 6.34 14.06 -6.75
N TRP A 29 5.30 14.84 -6.51
CA TRP A 29 3.93 14.32 -6.46
C TRP A 29 3.56 13.57 -7.74
N ASP A 30 3.86 14.11 -8.92
CA ASP A 30 3.61 13.45 -10.21
C ASP A 30 4.31 12.09 -10.30
N SER A 31 5.56 12.00 -9.83
CA SER A 31 6.31 10.74 -9.84
C SER A 31 5.71 9.69 -8.90
N LEU A 32 5.02 10.11 -7.84
CA LEU A 32 4.34 9.24 -6.89
C LEU A 32 2.98 8.80 -7.46
N LEU A 33 2.21 9.73 -8.04
CA LEU A 33 0.94 9.45 -8.70
C LEU A 33 1.11 8.49 -9.88
N ALA A 34 2.13 8.69 -10.72
CA ALA A 34 2.43 7.79 -11.84
C ALA A 34 2.82 6.37 -11.42
N ARG A 35 3.15 6.16 -10.14
CA ARG A 35 3.51 4.85 -9.57
C ARG A 35 2.35 4.18 -8.85
N LEU A 36 1.30 4.91 -8.50
CA LEU A 36 0.02 4.29 -8.18
C LEU A 36 -0.41 3.52 -9.43
N ARG A 37 -0.91 2.30 -9.25
CA ARG A 37 -1.47 1.51 -10.33
C ARG A 37 -2.97 1.79 -10.38
N PRO A 38 -3.45 2.68 -11.28
CA PRO A 38 -4.87 2.99 -11.43
C PRO A 38 -5.64 1.87 -12.14
N ASP A 39 -4.94 0.88 -12.71
CA ASP A 39 -5.51 -0.25 -13.44
C ASP A 39 -6.41 -1.15 -12.58
N TRP A 40 -6.52 -0.86 -11.28
CA TRP A 40 -7.41 -1.52 -10.34
C TRP A 40 -7.88 -0.47 -9.30
N SER A 41 -9.19 -0.21 -9.25
CA SER A 41 -9.75 0.83 -8.38
C SER A 41 -10.27 0.26 -7.06
N ALA A 42 -9.75 0.79 -5.95
CA ALA A 42 -10.33 0.73 -4.62
C ALA A 42 -11.75 1.30 -4.55
N ARG A 43 -12.18 2.09 -5.54
CA ARG A 43 -13.57 2.56 -5.68
C ARG A 43 -14.58 1.40 -5.70
N GLU A 44 -14.23 0.27 -6.32
CA GLU A 44 -15.02 -0.97 -6.30
C GLU A 44 -15.06 -1.65 -4.91
N LEU A 45 -14.11 -1.33 -4.03
CA LEU A 45 -14.13 -1.73 -2.62
C LEU A 45 -14.81 -0.71 -1.70
N SER A 46 -14.90 0.56 -2.12
CA SER A 46 -15.19 1.69 -1.23
C SER A 46 -16.66 2.12 -1.19
N ASP A 47 -17.45 2.00 -2.25
CA ASP A 47 -18.80 2.64 -2.23
C ASP A 47 -19.89 1.84 -1.51
N GLN A 48 -19.67 0.57 -1.17
CA GLN A 48 -20.70 -0.24 -0.52
C GLN A 48 -20.18 -1.31 0.44
N PHE A 49 -18.94 -1.78 0.24
CA PHE A 49 -18.53 -3.09 0.76
C PHE A 49 -17.98 -3.10 2.19
N LEU A 50 -17.33 -2.02 2.65
CA LEU A 50 -16.77 -1.95 4.01
C LEU A 50 -17.57 -1.05 4.96
N TRP A 51 -18.37 -0.12 4.44
CA TRP A 51 -19.04 0.91 5.26
C TRP A 51 -20.53 0.66 5.53
N LYS A 52 -21.25 -0.10 4.69
CA LYS A 52 -22.66 -0.49 4.97
C LYS A 52 -22.84 -1.94 5.43
N GLU A 53 -21.87 -2.82 5.21
CA GLU A 53 -22.01 -4.27 5.40
C GLU A 53 -21.02 -4.87 6.40
N GLY A 54 -20.71 -4.14 7.47
CA GLY A 54 -20.08 -4.71 8.69
C GLY A 54 -20.89 -5.83 9.36
N VAL A 55 -21.91 -6.39 8.70
CA VAL A 55 -22.79 -7.46 9.19
C VAL A 55 -22.92 -8.64 8.21
N ASN A 56 -22.67 -8.54 6.89
CA ASN A 56 -23.01 -9.65 5.95
C ASN A 56 -22.08 -9.90 4.73
N ALA A 57 -21.01 -9.12 4.49
CA ALA A 57 -20.11 -9.41 3.36
C ALA A 57 -19.24 -10.64 3.65
N THR A 58 -19.41 -11.73 2.89
CA THR A 58 -18.62 -12.95 3.09
C THR A 58 -17.20 -12.79 2.54
N PRO A 59 -16.19 -13.52 3.08
CA PRO A 59 -14.84 -13.54 2.53
C PRO A 59 -14.76 -13.96 1.06
N ASP A 60 -15.77 -14.67 0.55
CA ASP A 60 -15.90 -15.07 -0.86
C ASP A 60 -16.25 -13.91 -1.78
N ASP A 61 -17.20 -13.08 -1.36
CA ASP A 61 -17.63 -11.90 -2.11
C ASP A 61 -16.51 -10.84 -2.20
N ALA A 62 -15.69 -10.74 -1.14
CA ALA A 62 -14.49 -9.90 -1.13
C ALA A 62 -13.45 -10.41 -2.14
N TRP A 63 -13.20 -11.72 -2.18
CA TRP A 63 -12.18 -12.33 -3.05
C TRP A 63 -12.45 -12.12 -4.54
N GLN A 64 -13.71 -12.29 -4.96
CA GLN A 64 -14.11 -12.09 -6.36
C GLN A 64 -13.99 -10.62 -6.78
N ARG A 65 -14.44 -9.69 -5.93
CA ARG A 65 -14.34 -8.24 -6.18
C ARG A 65 -12.89 -7.73 -6.17
N MET A 66 -12.00 -8.38 -5.42
CA MET A 66 -10.57 -8.07 -5.40
C MET A 66 -9.81 -8.58 -6.64
N GLU A 67 -10.48 -9.16 -7.65
CA GLU A 67 -9.82 -9.86 -8.77
C GLU A 67 -8.81 -10.93 -8.29
N GLY A 68 -9.05 -11.52 -7.12
CA GLY A 68 -8.20 -12.52 -6.46
C GLY A 68 -6.74 -12.05 -6.25
N PRO A 69 -5.74 -12.82 -6.71
CA PRO A 69 -4.33 -12.52 -6.44
C PRO A 69 -3.84 -11.24 -7.11
N ARG A 70 -4.51 -10.77 -8.18
CA ARG A 70 -4.12 -9.54 -8.90
C ARG A 70 -4.37 -8.30 -8.05
N GLY A 71 -5.58 -8.13 -7.50
CA GLY A 71 -5.87 -6.97 -6.64
C GLY A 71 -5.08 -6.99 -5.33
N LEU A 72 -4.81 -8.17 -4.76
CA LEU A 72 -3.87 -8.30 -3.64
C LEU A 72 -2.49 -7.73 -3.98
N TRP A 73 -1.96 -8.07 -5.15
CA TRP A 73 -0.67 -7.55 -5.59
C TRP A 73 -0.70 -6.03 -5.81
N VAL A 74 -1.79 -5.48 -6.34
CA VAL A 74 -1.96 -4.03 -6.46
C VAL A 74 -1.99 -3.36 -5.08
N MET A 75 -2.75 -3.89 -4.11
CA MET A 75 -2.76 -3.37 -2.72
C MET A 75 -1.34 -3.35 -2.10
N TYR A 76 -0.53 -4.39 -2.37
CA TYR A 76 0.86 -4.44 -1.93
C TYR A 76 1.71 -3.32 -2.54
N GLN A 77 1.53 -3.04 -3.83
CA GLN A 77 2.26 -2.00 -4.54
C GLN A 77 1.80 -0.60 -4.12
N ASN A 78 0.48 -0.36 -4.12
CA ASN A 78 -0.11 0.93 -3.79
C ASN A 78 0.11 1.30 -2.32
N SER A 79 0.00 0.37 -1.36
CA SER A 79 0.30 0.66 0.06
C SER A 79 1.73 1.16 0.27
N ARG A 80 2.70 0.67 -0.51
CA ARG A 80 4.05 1.21 -0.49
C ARG A 80 4.11 2.63 -1.07
N VAL A 81 3.43 2.90 -2.18
CA VAL A 81 3.43 4.23 -2.80
C VAL A 81 2.74 5.25 -1.90
N MET A 82 1.63 4.87 -1.27
CA MET A 82 0.91 5.67 -0.28
C MET A 82 1.78 6.02 0.94
N LEU A 83 2.58 5.07 1.44
CA LEU A 83 3.56 5.36 2.49
C LEU A 83 4.64 6.34 2.00
N GLU A 84 5.10 6.21 0.76
CA GLU A 84 6.06 7.15 0.18
C GLU A 84 5.46 8.55 -0.03
N MET A 85 4.17 8.66 -0.31
CA MET A 85 3.42 9.91 -0.35
C MET A 85 3.33 10.57 1.03
N ALA A 86 3.03 9.79 2.08
CA ALA A 86 3.01 10.27 3.46
C ALA A 86 4.41 10.75 3.92
N ASP A 87 5.45 9.94 3.66
CA ASP A 87 6.84 10.32 3.90
C ASP A 87 7.24 11.58 3.11
N PHE A 88 6.69 11.78 1.90
CA PHE A 88 6.97 12.96 1.09
C PHE A 88 6.32 14.22 1.66
N ALA A 89 5.04 14.13 2.05
CA ALA A 89 4.34 15.22 2.73
C ALA A 89 5.05 15.65 4.01
N ALA A 90 5.40 14.70 4.89
CA ALA A 90 6.09 14.99 6.15
C ALA A 90 7.48 15.62 5.99
N ARG A 91 8.13 15.49 4.82
CA ARG A 91 9.40 16.17 4.51
C ARG A 91 9.20 17.62 4.05
N HIS A 92 8.06 17.93 3.45
CA HIS A 92 7.79 19.24 2.83
C HIS A 92 6.87 20.12 3.68
N ASP A 93 6.17 19.54 4.66
CA ASP A 93 5.34 20.25 5.61
C ASP A 93 5.62 19.77 7.04
N ALA A 94 6.10 20.68 7.88
CA ALA A 94 6.40 20.42 9.29
C ALA A 94 5.14 20.30 10.17
N GLY A 95 3.96 20.65 9.64
CA GLY A 95 2.67 20.52 10.31
C GLY A 95 2.08 19.11 10.28
N VAL A 96 2.69 18.18 9.55
CA VAL A 96 2.21 16.79 9.46
C VAL A 96 2.47 16.06 10.77
N ASP A 97 1.41 15.56 11.41
CA ASP A 97 1.51 14.80 12.66
C ASP A 97 2.29 13.49 12.45
N ARG A 98 3.34 13.31 13.26
CA ARG A 98 4.18 12.11 13.28
C ARG A 98 3.38 10.85 13.61
N LEU A 99 2.34 10.95 14.45
CA LEU A 99 1.48 9.81 14.79
C LEU A 99 0.73 9.29 13.56
N VAL A 100 0.26 10.19 12.69
CA VAL A 100 -0.41 9.82 11.43
C VAL A 100 0.55 9.06 10.52
N ILE A 101 1.79 9.55 10.37
CA ILE A 101 2.82 8.88 9.56
C ILE A 101 3.17 7.49 10.11
N GLU A 102 3.32 7.35 11.42
CA GLU A 102 3.63 6.05 12.02
C GLU A 102 2.45 5.06 11.89
N THR A 103 1.22 5.56 11.96
CA THR A 103 0.01 4.76 11.71
C THR A 103 -0.01 4.27 10.26
N LEU A 104 0.23 5.15 9.29
CA LEU A 104 0.33 4.80 7.87
C LEU A 104 1.46 3.79 7.60
N ARG A 105 2.58 3.90 8.31
CA ARG A 105 3.69 2.94 8.23
C ARG A 105 3.28 1.57 8.76
N SER A 106 2.58 1.53 9.90
CA SER A 106 2.03 0.29 10.47
C SER A 106 1.03 -0.36 9.52
N ASP A 107 0.09 0.42 8.97
CA ASP A 107 -0.90 -0.04 7.99
C ASP A 107 -0.21 -0.65 6.77
N ALA A 108 0.74 0.07 6.17
CA ALA A 108 1.47 -0.41 5.01
C ALA A 108 2.21 -1.73 5.28
N MET A 109 2.80 -1.88 6.48
CA MET A 109 3.46 -3.12 6.87
C MET A 109 2.44 -4.26 7.02
N GLN A 110 1.32 -4.02 7.71
CA GLN A 110 0.29 -5.02 7.91
C GLN A 110 -0.37 -5.46 6.60
N ILE A 111 -0.68 -4.53 5.69
CA ILE A 111 -1.21 -4.84 4.34
C ILE A 111 -0.24 -5.77 3.62
N ARG A 112 1.05 -5.43 3.60
CA ARG A 112 2.06 -6.22 2.89
C ARG A 112 2.23 -7.62 3.45
N VAL A 113 2.22 -7.76 4.78
CA VAL A 113 2.27 -9.08 5.43
C VAL A 113 1.01 -9.89 5.08
N CYS A 114 -0.18 -9.31 5.20
CA CYS A 114 -1.44 -9.99 4.90
C CYS A 114 -1.49 -10.43 3.42
N VAL A 115 -1.10 -9.56 2.49
CA VAL A 115 -1.02 -9.90 1.07
C VAL A 115 -0.04 -11.04 0.81
N LEU A 116 1.18 -10.96 1.36
CA LEU A 116 2.18 -12.01 1.14
C LEU A 116 1.72 -13.36 1.71
N MET A 117 1.07 -13.36 2.87
CA MET A 117 0.46 -14.56 3.46
C MET A 117 -0.65 -15.12 2.58
N ALA A 118 -1.56 -14.27 2.09
CA ALA A 118 -2.65 -14.68 1.20
C ALA A 118 -2.13 -15.26 -0.13
N LEU A 119 -1.15 -14.59 -0.76
CA LEU A 119 -0.54 -15.05 -2.02
C LEU A 119 0.26 -16.35 -1.82
N GLY A 120 1.01 -16.46 -0.73
CA GLY A 120 1.73 -17.67 -0.38
C GLY A 120 0.78 -18.85 -0.20
N GLN A 121 -0.25 -18.68 0.63
CA GLN A 121 -1.29 -19.71 0.83
C GLN A 121 -2.01 -20.04 -0.48
N TYR A 122 -2.31 -19.05 -1.32
CA TYR A 122 -2.93 -19.30 -2.62
C TYR A 122 -2.04 -20.16 -3.54
N GLY A 123 -0.73 -19.89 -3.56
CA GLY A 123 0.24 -20.65 -4.35
C GLY A 123 0.46 -22.09 -3.85
N PHE A 124 0.41 -22.33 -2.54
CA PHE A 124 0.68 -23.66 -1.96
C PHE A 124 -0.57 -24.52 -1.76
N THR A 125 -1.71 -23.94 -1.38
CA THR A 125 -2.91 -24.71 -0.99
C THR A 125 -4.12 -24.51 -1.89
N LYS A 126 -4.05 -23.62 -2.91
CA LYS A 126 -5.17 -23.20 -3.79
C LYS A 126 -6.46 -22.85 -3.02
N ALA A 127 -6.75 -21.55 -2.90
CA ALA A 127 -8.03 -21.00 -2.41
C ALA A 127 -8.57 -21.62 -1.10
N SER A 128 -7.71 -21.78 -0.08
CA SER A 128 -8.14 -22.15 1.27
C SER A 128 -8.84 -20.99 1.99
N GLU A 129 -9.63 -21.29 3.01
CA GLU A 129 -10.29 -20.30 3.88
C GLU A 129 -9.29 -19.26 4.44
N GLY A 130 -8.05 -19.68 4.74
CA GLY A 130 -6.97 -18.79 5.18
C GLY A 130 -6.56 -17.72 4.16
N VAL A 131 -6.58 -18.03 2.85
CA VAL A 131 -6.32 -17.05 1.79
C VAL A 131 -7.34 -15.92 1.85
N ARG A 132 -8.61 -16.29 2.06
CA ARG A 132 -9.74 -15.35 2.05
C ARG A 132 -9.73 -14.45 3.28
N VAL A 133 -9.43 -15.00 4.46
CA VAL A 133 -9.30 -14.21 5.70
C VAL A 133 -8.18 -13.18 5.60
N ASN A 134 -7.00 -13.59 5.10
CA ASN A 134 -5.88 -12.68 4.93
C ASN A 134 -6.14 -11.62 3.85
N ALA A 135 -6.85 -11.99 2.78
CA ALA A 135 -7.25 -11.06 1.72
C ALA A 135 -8.24 -10.01 2.24
N PHE A 136 -9.26 -10.43 2.98
CA PHE A 136 -10.23 -9.51 3.60
C PHE A 136 -9.55 -8.55 4.57
N ARG A 137 -8.65 -9.05 5.43
CA ARG A 137 -7.87 -8.21 6.34
C ARG A 137 -7.01 -7.19 5.58
N ALA A 138 -6.36 -7.60 4.50
CA ALA A 138 -5.59 -6.70 3.65
C ALA A 138 -6.47 -5.59 3.04
N ALA A 139 -7.66 -5.94 2.56
CA ALA A 139 -8.61 -4.99 1.97
C ALA A 139 -9.08 -3.94 3.00
N ALA A 140 -9.46 -4.38 4.21
CA ALA A 140 -9.90 -3.48 5.27
C ALA A 140 -8.79 -2.50 5.71
N LEU A 141 -7.56 -3.00 5.88
CA LEU A 141 -6.41 -2.15 6.20
C LEU A 141 -6.08 -1.17 5.06
N TYR A 142 -6.17 -1.62 3.81
CA TYR A 142 -5.93 -0.79 2.63
C TYR A 142 -6.92 0.36 2.52
N ALA A 143 -8.22 0.10 2.70
CA ALA A 143 -9.24 1.13 2.71
C ALA A 143 -9.03 2.14 3.86
N GLY A 144 -8.68 1.65 5.06
CA GLY A 144 -8.34 2.53 6.19
C GLY A 144 -7.13 3.41 5.93
N MET A 145 -6.08 2.86 5.32
CA MET A 145 -4.88 3.61 4.92
C MET A 145 -5.20 4.66 3.85
N ALA A 146 -6.06 4.33 2.89
CA ALA A 146 -6.50 5.24 1.84
C ALA A 146 -7.24 6.44 2.41
N ALA A 147 -8.23 6.20 3.29
CA ALA A 147 -8.97 7.26 3.94
C ALA A 147 -8.06 8.19 4.78
N ARG A 148 -7.12 7.63 5.55
CA ARG A 148 -6.14 8.41 6.32
C ARG A 148 -5.24 9.26 5.43
N LEU A 149 -4.77 8.70 4.31
CA LEU A 149 -3.93 9.45 3.38
C LEU A 149 -4.75 10.54 2.67
N THR A 150 -6.01 10.29 2.28
CA THR A 150 -6.92 11.30 1.74
C THR A 150 -7.04 12.49 2.69
N ALA A 151 -7.27 12.24 3.98
CA ALA A 151 -7.34 13.30 4.98
C ALA A 151 -6.02 14.09 5.11
N LEU A 152 -4.89 13.38 5.17
CA LEU A 152 -3.57 14.02 5.21
C LEU A 152 -3.32 14.89 3.96
N LEU A 153 -3.67 14.41 2.77
CA LEU A 153 -3.51 15.15 1.53
C LEU A 153 -4.46 16.34 1.44
N GLN A 154 -5.69 16.23 1.97
CA GLN A 154 -6.62 17.34 2.04
C GLN A 154 -6.06 18.50 2.85
N ASP A 155 -5.40 18.21 3.97
CA ASP A 155 -4.87 19.24 4.87
C ASP A 155 -3.53 19.82 4.39
N HIS A 156 -2.65 18.99 3.79
CA HIS A 156 -1.26 19.38 3.51
C HIS A 156 -0.90 19.46 2.02
N ALA A 157 -1.75 18.93 1.12
CA ALA A 157 -1.45 18.81 -0.29
C ALA A 157 -2.72 18.79 -1.18
N ALA A 158 -3.67 19.67 -0.89
CA ALA A 158 -5.01 19.65 -1.50
C ALA A 158 -4.99 19.64 -3.05
N GLY A 159 -3.96 20.25 -3.66
CA GLY A 159 -3.81 20.30 -5.12
C GLY A 159 -3.66 18.93 -5.80
N ILE A 160 -3.15 17.91 -5.09
CA ILE A 160 -2.94 16.56 -5.67
C ILE A 160 -4.01 15.55 -5.25
N LEU A 161 -4.91 15.96 -4.34
CA LEU A 161 -5.97 15.11 -3.82
C LEU A 161 -6.90 14.57 -4.92
N PRO A 162 -7.35 15.37 -5.93
CA PRO A 162 -8.23 14.86 -6.98
C PRO A 162 -7.58 13.73 -7.79
N ASP A 163 -6.30 13.88 -8.14
CA ASP A 163 -5.57 12.88 -8.92
C ASP A 163 -5.29 11.62 -8.10
N PHE A 164 -5.02 11.77 -6.80
CA PHE A 164 -4.90 10.64 -5.88
C PHE A 164 -6.22 9.85 -5.80
N VAL A 165 -7.35 10.53 -5.60
CA VAL A 165 -8.67 9.90 -5.52
C VAL A 165 -9.09 9.30 -6.88
N ALA A 166 -8.64 9.87 -7.99
CA ALA A 166 -8.90 9.30 -9.31
C ALA A 166 -8.08 8.02 -9.58
N ALA A 167 -6.88 7.92 -9.01
CA ALA A 167 -6.01 6.77 -9.15
C ALA A 167 -6.33 5.63 -8.15
N MET A 168 -7.12 5.93 -7.11
CA MET A 168 -7.57 4.99 -6.08
C MET A 168 -8.97 4.50 -6.38
#